data_AF-A0A4Q5HIB4-F1
#
_entry.id   AF-A0A4Q5HIB4-F1
#
_cell.length_a   1.000
_cell.length_b   1.000
_cell.length_c   1.000
_cell.angle_alpha   90.00
_cell.angle_beta   90.00
_cell.angle_gamma   90.00
#
_symmetry.space_group_name_H-M   'P 1'
#
loop_
_entity.id
_entity.type
_entity.pdbx_description
1 polymer ?
#
loop_
_entity_poly.entity_id
_entity_poly.type
_entity_poly.pdbx_seq_one_letter_code
_entity_poly.pdbx_strand_id
1 'polypeptide(L)'
;GIKHRGRRCIEPEAVFGQMKYNMAYRRFRHKGEDKVTMDFAFFAIAFNIKKMCAKLLKAGKGGTARIICILIRTIMTQYTRNIAAYYQISEKRVA
;
A
#
# COMPACT_ATOMS: atom_id res chain seq x y z
N GLY A 1 -29.42 6.42 10.26
CA GLY A 1 -28.55 5.26 9.89
C GLY A 1 -27.33 5.65 9.07
N ILE A 2 -27.49 6.05 7.80
CA ILE A 2 -26.38 6.27 6.84
C ILE A 2 -25.54 7.53 7.18
N LYS A 3 -26.18 8.63 7.58
CA LYS A 3 -25.51 9.89 7.96
C LYS A 3 -24.48 9.75 9.10
N HIS A 4 -24.66 8.79 10.00
CA HIS A 4 -23.75 8.56 11.12
C HIS A 4 -22.60 7.57 10.80
N ARG A 5 -22.69 6.78 9.71
CA ARG A 5 -21.63 5.82 9.35
C ARG A 5 -20.36 6.49 8.83
N GLY A 6 -20.48 7.67 8.20
CA GLY A 6 -19.33 8.43 7.70
C GLY A 6 -18.59 9.25 8.77
N ARG A 7 -19.16 9.39 9.97
CA ARG A 7 -18.62 10.15 11.11
C ARG A 7 -18.09 9.29 12.26
N ARG A 8 -18.14 7.96 12.14
CA ARG A 8 -17.56 7.07 13.16
C ARG A 8 -16.04 7.18 13.15
N CYS A 9 -15.44 7.06 14.33
CA CYS A 9 -14.03 6.73 14.45
C CYS A 9 -13.75 5.51 13.57
N ILE A 10 -12.60 5.54 12.87
CA ILE A 10 -12.15 4.38 12.13
C ILE A 10 -11.79 3.35 13.18
N GLU A 11 -12.60 2.31 13.32
CA GLU A 11 -12.25 1.19 14.18
C GLU A 11 -10.98 0.54 13.62
N PRO A 12 -9.87 0.59 14.37
CA PRO A 12 -8.61 0.02 13.89
C PRO A 12 -8.77 -1.48 13.56
N GLU A 13 -9.67 -2.18 14.25
CA GLU A 13 -10.03 -3.58 14.03
C GLU A 13 -10.56 -3.84 12.62
N ALA A 14 -11.36 -2.91 12.06
CA ALA A 14 -11.88 -3.05 10.70
C ALA A 14 -10.77 -2.97 9.64
N VAL A 15 -9.73 -2.17 9.89
CA VAL A 15 -8.54 -2.08 9.02
C VAL A 15 -7.76 -3.39 9.08
N PHE A 16 -7.57 -3.94 10.28
CA PHE A 16 -6.91 -5.24 10.46
C PHE A 16 -7.69 -6.40 9.83
N GLY A 17 -9.03 -6.37 9.89
CA GLY A 17 -9.88 -7.33 9.20
C GLY A 17 -9.69 -7.29 7.68
N GLN A 18 -9.65 -6.10 7.09
CA GLN A 18 -9.40 -5.92 5.66
C GLN A 18 -7.97 -6.32 5.25
N MET A 19 -6.97 -6.00 6.07
CA MET A 19 -5.59 -6.44 5.88
C MET A 19 -5.50 -7.96 5.78
N LYS A 20 -6.17 -8.66 6.69
CA LYS A 20 -6.12 -10.12 6.80
C LYS A 20 -6.89 -10.84 5.70
N TYR A 21 -8.15 -10.47 5.48
CA TYR A 21 -9.03 -11.16 4.52
C TYR A 21 -8.81 -10.73 3.06
N ASN A 22 -8.66 -9.43 2.79
CA ASN A 22 -8.66 -8.91 1.41
C ASN A 22 -7.27 -8.61 0.86
N MET A 23 -6.24 -8.53 1.71
CA MET A 23 -4.86 -8.18 1.30
C MET A 23 -3.85 -9.29 1.63
N ALA A 24 -4.34 -10.47 2.02
CA ALA A 24 -3.55 -11.66 2.37
C ALA A 24 -2.48 -11.43 3.45
N TYR A 25 -2.63 -10.40 4.28
CA TYR A 25 -1.68 -10.09 5.34
C TYR A 25 -2.03 -10.84 6.63
N ARG A 26 -1.44 -12.03 6.80
CA ARG A 26 -1.78 -12.95 7.90
C ARG A 26 -0.91 -12.77 9.15
N ARG A 27 0.38 -12.45 8.99
CA ARG A 27 1.38 -12.26 10.06
C ARG A 27 2.47 -11.28 9.58
N PHE A 28 3.19 -10.67 10.53
CA PHE A 28 4.39 -9.89 10.24
C PHE A 28 5.41 -10.76 9.49
N ARG A 29 5.95 -10.24 8.39
CA ARG A 29 6.93 -10.95 7.57
C ARG A 29 8.35 -10.74 8.10
N HIS A 30 8.58 -9.58 8.71
CA HIS A 30 9.86 -9.20 9.28
C HIS A 30 9.84 -9.29 10.81
N LYS A 31 11.00 -9.56 11.40
CA LYS A 31 11.23 -9.55 12.86
C LYS A 31 11.98 -8.28 13.25
N GLY A 32 11.63 -7.72 14.40
CA GLY A 32 12.17 -6.45 14.91
C GLY A 32 11.19 -5.30 14.74
N GLU A 33 11.10 -4.44 15.75
CA GLU A 33 10.13 -3.33 15.84
C GLU A 33 10.20 -2.39 14.63
N ASP A 34 11.41 -2.01 14.21
CA ASP A 34 11.60 -1.09 13.07
C ASP A 34 11.03 -1.67 11.76
N LYS A 35 11.27 -2.96 11.51
CA LYS A 35 10.82 -3.62 10.28
C LYS A 35 9.33 -3.87 10.29
N VAL A 36 8.76 -4.19 11.45
CA VAL A 36 7.32 -4.32 11.65
C VAL A 36 6.62 -2.96 11.46
N THR A 37 7.22 -1.90 11.99
CA THR A 37 6.73 -0.52 11.83
C THR A 37 6.75 -0.09 10.37
N MET A 38 7.82 -0.41 9.64
CA MET A 38 7.93 -0.17 8.21
C MET A 38 6.85 -0.92 7.41
N ASP A 39 6.63 -2.22 7.69
CA ASP A 39 5.57 -3.01 7.08
C ASP A 39 4.20 -2.35 7.31
N PHE A 40 3.91 -1.95 8.55
CA PHE A 40 2.66 -1.30 8.90
C PHE A 40 2.48 0.06 8.21
N ALA A 41 3.55 0.86 8.12
CA ALA A 41 3.54 2.14 7.43
C ALA A 41 3.19 1.99 5.94
N PHE A 42 3.77 0.98 5.26
CA PHE A 42 3.41 0.68 3.87
C PHE A 42 1.93 0.31 3.71
N PHE A 43 1.38 -0.49 4.63
CA PHE A 43 -0.04 -0.79 4.62
C PHE A 43 -0.88 0.48 4.82
N ALA A 44 -0.55 1.32 5.80
CA ALA A 44 -1.29 2.56 6.04
C ALA A 44 -1.32 3.47 4.81
N ILE A 45 -0.18 3.64 4.13
CA ILE A 45 -0.07 4.42 2.89
C ILE A 45 -0.95 3.80 1.79
N ALA A 46 -0.85 2.47 1.57
CA ALA A 46 -1.64 1.77 0.57
C ALA A 46 -3.16 1.90 0.83
N PHE A 47 -3.60 1.80 2.09
CA PHE A 47 -4.99 1.99 2.48
C PHE A 47 -5.48 3.41 2.22
N ASN A 48 -4.66 4.42 2.53
CA ASN A 48 -4.99 5.82 2.27
C ASN A 48 -5.15 6.09 0.77
N ILE A 49 -4.24 5.60 -0.06
CA ILE A 49 -4.33 5.70 -1.53
C ILE A 49 -5.60 5.00 -2.04
N LYS A 50 -5.88 3.77 -1.57
CA LYS A 50 -7.10 3.04 -1.92
C LYS A 50 -8.37 3.83 -1.59
N LYS A 51 -8.40 4.48 -0.42
CA LYS A 51 -9.52 5.33 0.01
C LYS A 51 -9.67 6.58 -0.86
N MET A 52 -8.57 7.22 -1.25
CA MET A 52 -8.60 8.35 -2.19
C MET A 52 -9.15 7.94 -3.55
N CYS A 53 -8.66 6.84 -4.13
CA CYS A 53 -9.15 6.33 -5.41
C CYS A 53 -10.65 6.03 -5.35
N ALA A 54 -11.14 5.40 -4.27
CA ALA A 54 -12.56 5.15 -4.08
C ALA A 54 -13.40 6.44 -4.01
N LYS A 55 -12.89 7.51 -3.37
CA LYS A 55 -13.55 8.82 -3.36
C LYS A 55 -13.60 9.45 -4.75
N LEU A 56 -12.49 9.41 -5.49
CA LEU A 56 -12.41 9.95 -6.85
C LEU A 56 -13.37 9.24 -7.80
N LEU A 57 -13.46 7.91 -7.72
CA LEU A 57 -14.41 7.13 -8.52
C LEU A 57 -15.86 7.51 -8.21
N LYS A 58 -16.22 7.64 -6.92
CA LYS A 58 -17.57 8.09 -6.51
C LYS A 58 -17.90 9.51 -6.97
N ALA A 59 -16.88 10.36 -7.11
CA ALA A 59 -17.02 11.73 -7.61
C ALA A 59 -17.01 11.82 -9.16
N GLY A 60 -17.02 10.69 -9.87
CA GLY A 60 -16.96 10.66 -11.34
C GLY A 60 -15.57 10.96 -11.93
N LYS A 61 -14.54 11.16 -11.10
CA LYS A 61 -13.16 11.50 -11.51
C LYS A 61 -12.32 10.24 -11.75
N GLY A 62 -12.89 9.26 -12.46
CA GLY A 62 -12.23 7.97 -12.72
C GLY A 62 -10.92 8.09 -13.49
N GLY A 63 -10.81 9.07 -14.39
CA GLY A 63 -9.59 9.38 -15.14
C GLY A 63 -8.41 9.73 -14.22
N THR A 64 -8.62 10.60 -13.23
CA THR A 64 -7.59 10.98 -12.25
C THR A 64 -7.13 9.79 -11.42
N ALA A 65 -8.06 8.94 -10.96
CA ALA A 65 -7.72 7.72 -10.24
C ALA A 65 -6.87 6.77 -11.10
N ARG A 66 -7.16 6.68 -12.40
CA ARG A 66 -6.40 5.86 -13.36
C ARG A 66 -4.97 6.39 -13.54
N ILE A 67 -4.80 7.71 -13.66
CA ILE A 67 -3.48 8.36 -13.77
C ILE A 67 -2.65 8.09 -12.51
N ILE A 68 -3.24 8.25 -11.32
CA ILE A 68 -2.57 7.94 -10.05
C ILE A 68 -2.09 6.49 -10.03
N CYS A 69 -2.94 5.53 -10.44
CA CYS A 69 -2.54 4.12 -10.51
C CYS A 69 -1.42 3.85 -11.52
N ILE A 70 -1.44 4.51 -12.69
CA ILE A 70 -0.39 4.39 -13.70
C ILE A 70 0.93 4.94 -13.15
N LEU A 71 0.92 6.12 -12.55
CA LEU A 71 2.11 6.74 -11.96
C LEU A 71 2.71 5.84 -10.88
N ILE A 72 1.90 5.37 -9.93
CA ILE A 72 2.36 4.46 -8.88
C ILE A 72 2.95 3.19 -9.50
N ARG A 73 2.30 2.58 -10.50
CA ARG A 73 2.81 1.38 -11.16
C ARG A 73 4.17 1.63 -11.81
N THR A 74 4.33 2.73 -12.55
CA THR A 74 5.60 3.09 -13.20
C THR A 74 6.71 3.31 -12.17
N ILE A 75 6.41 4.02 -11.09
CA ILE A 75 7.35 4.29 -9.99
C ILE A 75 7.78 2.97 -9.34
N MET A 76 6.83 2.09 -8.99
CA MET A 76 7.15 0.80 -8.39
C MET A 76 7.99 -0.07 -9.33
N THR A 77 7.66 -0.11 -10.63
CA THR A 77 8.46 -0.84 -11.63
C THR A 77 9.87 -0.29 -11.75
N GLN A 78 10.08 1.03 -11.63
CA GLN A 78 11.40 1.63 -11.62
C GLN A 78 12.19 1.24 -10.37
N TYR A 79 11.57 1.31 -9.19
CA TYR A 79 12.22 0.90 -7.94
C TYR A 79 12.62 -0.58 -7.97
N THR A 80 11.76 -1.48 -8.42
CA THR A 80 12.08 -2.90 -8.55
C THR A 80 13.25 -3.14 -9.49
N ARG A 81 13.30 -2.43 -10.64
CA ARG A 81 14.43 -2.52 -11.58
C ARG A 81 15.74 -2.05 -10.96
N ASN A 82 15.72 -0.94 -10.23
CA ASN A 82 16.91 -0.40 -9.57
C ASN A 82 17.44 -1.33 -8.47
N ILE A 83 16.55 -1.95 -7.69
CA ILE A 83 16.91 -2.93 -6.66
C ILE A 83 17.54 -4.17 -7.30
N ALA A 84 16.93 -4.72 -8.34
CA ALA A 84 17.48 -5.87 -9.06
C ALA A 84 18.88 -5.55 -9.63
N ALA A 85 19.07 -4.37 -10.21
CA ALA A 85 20.36 -3.91 -10.71
C ALA A 85 21.42 -3.82 -9.59
N TYR A 86 21.06 -3.34 -8.39
CA TYR A 86 21.96 -3.30 -7.25
C TYR A 86 22.47 -4.70 -6.85
N TYR A 87 21.57 -5.69 -6.73
CA TYR A 87 21.96 -7.06 -6.40
C TYR A 87 22.87 -7.70 -7.47
N GLN A 88 22.58 -7.44 -8.75
CA GLN A 88 23.41 -7.92 -9.86
C GLN A 88 24.82 -7.29 -9.86
N ILE A 89 24.96 -6.04 -9.42
CA ILE A 89 26.25 -5.37 -9.27
C ILE A 89 27.00 -5.89 -8.05
N SER A 90 26.33 -6.21 -6.94
CA SER A 90 26.98 -6.74 -5.74
C SER A 90 27.51 -8.16 -5.93
N GLU A 91 26.76 -9.05 -6.59
CA GLU A 91 27.25 -10.42 -6.85
C GLU A 91 28.48 -10.43 -7.76
N LYS A 92 28.54 -9.55 -8.77
CA LYS A 92 29.70 -9.39 -9.66
C LYS A 92 30.96 -8.84 -9.01
N ARG A 93 30.88 -8.27 -7.80
CA ARG A 93 32.07 -7.83 -7.04
C ARG A 93 32.62 -8.90 -6.10
N VAL A 94 31.85 -9.95 -5.84
CA VAL A 94 32.20 -11.04 -4.92
C VAL A 94 32.75 -12.27 -5.67
N ALA A 95 32.44 -12.37 -6.97
CA ALA A 95 33.08 -13.31 -7.92
C ALA A 95 34.35 -12.71 -8.53
#